data_AF-A0A1F4I3Z8-F1
#
_entry.id   AF-A0A1F4I3Z8-F1
#
_cell.length_a   1.000
_cell.length_b   1.000
_cell.length_c   1.000
_cell.angle_alpha   90.00
_cell.angle_beta   90.00
_cell.angle_gamma   90.00
#
_symmetry.space_group_name_H-M   'P 1'
#
loop_
_entity.id
_entity.type
_entity.pdbx_description
1 polymer ?
#
loop_
_entity_poly.entity_id
_entity_poly.type
_entity_poly.pdbx_seq_one_letter_code
_entity_poly.pdbx_strand_id
1 'polypeptide(L)'
;MPVDASIPLQVRGMELNSPLDRYAKFEGIKNAQSQNRLVDLAYGQKSKEIEQENMLAKLLSDNTNPDGSQNREGVIAGLKQLGRGDLIGQAQTGYSAQDEAKAKADIAKIDGLLKQTSAASQLLSGATPENYPQVVQQVEQVMPGSSKNMPPAYDKGAIDAIILKGVPIKDQLEARKAELAAKIAQDNTAWDRQHKTATLEESRRRTDVMSGDRHAALATKPGAGASDKPMPPAALKLQTEALEAIGTASGTQANIAAFESQLAAGKLDFGPVSNLVNAGRNAAGLSTEESRNFSSFKSSLEKMRNDSLRLNAGVQTDGDAQRAWNELFASITDRGVVAQRLSEIKRLNEQAVKLQKAKVNSVRANYGNGPIDTSSFEDVSPSFGSDDDIFSQADAILGGM
;
A
#
# COMPACT_ATOMS: atom_id res chain seq x y z
N MET A 1 -8.76 -86.47 -4.15
CA MET A 1 -7.88 -85.41 -4.68
C MET A 1 -6.45 -85.74 -4.25
N PRO A 2 -5.50 -85.90 -5.18
CA PRO A 2 -4.12 -86.28 -4.84
C PRO A 2 -3.37 -85.11 -4.20
N VAL A 3 -2.62 -85.40 -3.14
CA VAL A 3 -1.76 -84.46 -2.42
C VAL A 3 -0.42 -84.40 -3.16
N ASP A 4 -0.11 -83.24 -3.74
CA ASP A 4 1.13 -82.98 -4.46
C ASP A 4 2.31 -82.88 -3.47
N ALA A 5 3.27 -83.80 -3.60
CA ALA A 5 4.41 -83.97 -2.70
C ALA A 5 5.69 -83.30 -3.24
N SER A 6 5.58 -82.07 -3.75
CA SER A 6 6.68 -81.30 -4.30
C SER A 6 6.89 -79.97 -3.57
N ILE A 7 7.07 -80.01 -2.25
CA ILE A 7 7.68 -78.89 -1.50
C ILE A 7 9.16 -79.22 -1.34
N PRO A 8 10.05 -78.72 -2.21
CA PRO A 8 11.48 -78.83 -1.96
C PRO A 8 11.81 -78.07 -0.67
N LEU A 9 12.32 -78.79 0.33
CA LEU A 9 13.03 -78.20 1.46
C LEU A 9 14.27 -77.48 0.92
N GLN A 10 14.10 -76.22 0.50
CA GLN A 10 15.20 -75.30 0.29
C GLN A 10 15.76 -74.96 1.67
N VAL A 11 16.79 -75.70 2.06
CA VAL A 11 17.71 -75.31 3.13
C VAL A 11 18.35 -74.00 2.69
N ARG A 12 17.81 -72.86 3.18
CA ARG A 12 18.47 -71.56 3.07
C ARG A 12 19.82 -71.70 3.75
N GLY A 13 20.89 -71.74 2.95
CA GLY A 13 22.24 -71.59 3.44
C GLY A 13 22.31 -70.32 4.27
N MET A 14 22.88 -70.41 5.46
CA MET A 14 23.17 -69.24 6.28
C MET A 14 24.16 -68.36 5.49
N GLU A 15 23.64 -67.36 4.78
CA GLU A 15 24.46 -66.32 4.17
C GLU A 15 25.23 -65.63 5.29
N LEU A 16 26.54 -65.88 5.34
CA LEU A 16 27.49 -65.15 6.17
C LEU A 16 27.51 -63.70 5.68
N ASN A 17 26.56 -62.91 6.19
CA ASN A 17 26.48 -61.48 5.95
C ASN A 17 27.85 -60.86 6.22
N SER A 18 28.49 -60.38 5.15
CA SER A 18 29.76 -59.69 5.21
C SER A 18 29.67 -58.57 6.26
N PRO A 19 30.67 -58.39 7.13
CA PRO A 19 30.66 -57.32 8.12
C PRO A 19 30.46 -55.92 7.51
N LEU A 20 30.73 -55.75 6.21
CA LEU A 20 30.43 -54.53 5.45
C LEU A 20 28.92 -54.28 5.29
N ASP A 21 28.12 -55.31 5.03
CA ASP A 21 26.66 -55.19 4.87
C ASP A 21 25.96 -54.85 6.20
N ARG A 22 26.55 -55.25 7.32
CA ARG A 22 26.05 -54.85 8.65
C ARG A 22 26.24 -53.35 8.88
N TYR A 23 27.32 -52.76 8.37
CA TYR A 23 27.57 -51.33 8.43
C TYR A 23 26.59 -50.54 7.55
N ALA A 24 26.39 -50.97 6.29
CA ALA A 24 25.43 -50.33 5.39
C ALA A 24 23.99 -50.37 5.94
N LYS A 25 23.58 -51.50 6.54
CA LYS A 25 22.28 -51.62 7.21
C LYS A 25 22.17 -50.70 8.43
N PHE A 26 23.25 -50.52 9.20
CA PHE A 26 23.25 -49.63 10.36
C PHE A 26 23.14 -48.15 9.97
N GLU A 27 23.85 -47.71 8.92
CA GLU A 27 23.71 -46.34 8.40
C GLU A 27 22.31 -46.09 7.82
N GLY A 28 21.72 -47.07 7.12
CA GLY A 28 20.35 -46.99 6.63
C GLY A 28 19.33 -46.81 7.78
N ILE A 29 19.47 -47.56 8.87
CA ILE A 29 18.61 -47.44 10.05
C ILE A 29 18.79 -46.08 10.73
N LYS A 30 20.04 -45.59 10.87
CA LYS A 30 20.33 -44.28 11.47
C LYS A 30 19.74 -43.13 10.64
N ASN A 31 19.83 -43.20 9.32
CA ASN A 31 19.22 -42.22 8.42
C ASN A 31 17.68 -42.26 8.50
N ALA A 32 17.08 -43.45 8.47
CA ALA A 32 15.62 -43.59 8.62
C ALA A 32 15.11 -43.05 9.97
N GLN A 33 15.83 -43.28 11.06
CA GLN A 33 15.48 -42.72 12.38
C GLN A 33 15.60 -41.18 12.40
N SER A 34 16.61 -40.60 11.74
CA SER A 34 16.76 -39.15 11.64
C SER A 34 15.65 -38.50 10.81
N GLN A 35 15.21 -39.17 9.73
CA GLN A 35 14.10 -38.71 8.90
C GLN A 35 12.77 -38.75 9.65
N ASN A 36 12.48 -39.83 10.38
CA ASN A 36 11.26 -39.91 11.18
C ASN A 36 11.20 -38.82 12.26
N ARG A 37 12.32 -38.51 12.91
CA ARG A 37 12.37 -37.40 13.90
C ARG A 37 12.08 -36.03 13.28
N LEU A 38 12.56 -35.77 12.06
CA LEU A 38 12.26 -34.51 11.37
C LEU A 38 10.79 -34.41 10.98
N VAL A 39 10.21 -35.51 10.52
CA VAL A 39 8.79 -35.60 10.21
C VAL A 39 7.95 -35.36 11.47
N ASP A 40 8.28 -36.00 12.59
CA ASP A 40 7.58 -35.80 13.87
C ASP A 40 7.66 -34.35 14.36
N LEU A 41 8.82 -33.71 14.23
CA LEU A 41 9.00 -32.29 14.55
C LEU A 41 8.17 -31.39 13.64
N ALA A 42 8.15 -31.66 12.34
CA ALA A 42 7.35 -30.91 11.36
C ALA A 42 5.84 -31.05 11.64
N TYR A 43 5.37 -32.27 11.95
CA TYR A 43 3.98 -32.49 12.35
C TYR A 43 3.64 -31.78 13.67
N GLY A 44 4.53 -31.83 14.66
CA GLY A 44 4.34 -31.12 15.92
C GLY A 44 4.27 -29.60 15.74
N GLN A 45 5.08 -29.04 14.85
CA GLN A 45 5.01 -27.61 14.49
C GLN A 45 3.70 -27.28 13.78
N LYS A 46 3.31 -28.08 12.78
CA LYS A 46 2.09 -27.86 12.01
C LYS A 46 0.81 -28.02 12.84
N SER A 47 0.78 -28.96 13.78
CA SER A 47 -0.36 -29.13 14.69
C SER A 47 -0.55 -27.89 15.58
N LYS A 48 0.54 -27.33 16.11
CA LYS A 48 0.49 -26.09 16.89
C LYS A 48 0.03 -24.90 16.05
N GLU A 49 0.46 -24.83 14.80
CA GLU A 49 0.04 -23.78 13.86
C GLU A 49 -1.47 -23.87 13.59
N ILE A 50 -2.00 -25.06 13.32
CA ILE A 50 -3.44 -25.28 13.11
C ILE A 50 -4.24 -24.93 14.39
N GLU A 51 -3.76 -25.31 15.57
CA GLU A 51 -4.40 -24.93 16.83
C GLU A 51 -4.42 -23.41 17.03
N GLN A 52 -3.33 -22.73 16.68
CA GLN A 52 -3.24 -21.26 16.74
C GLN A 52 -4.19 -20.59 15.74
N GLU A 53 -4.29 -21.09 14.52
CA GLU A 53 -5.25 -20.60 13.53
C GLU A 53 -6.69 -20.78 14.01
N ASN A 54 -7.02 -21.94 14.57
CA ASN A 54 -8.35 -22.21 15.13
C ASN A 54 -8.68 -21.29 16.31
N MET A 55 -7.71 -21.02 17.19
CA MET A 55 -7.89 -20.06 18.30
C MET A 55 -8.09 -18.63 17.78
N LEU A 56 -7.36 -18.22 16.75
CA LEU A 56 -7.51 -16.89 16.15
C LEU A 56 -8.87 -16.74 15.45
N ALA A 57 -9.28 -17.73 14.67
CA ALA A 57 -10.58 -17.76 14.01
C ALA A 57 -11.72 -17.71 15.03
N LYS A 58 -11.61 -18.49 16.11
CA LYS A 58 -12.55 -18.44 17.22
C LYS A 58 -12.58 -17.07 17.89
N LEU A 59 -11.42 -16.48 18.16
CA LEU A 59 -11.32 -15.16 18.77
C LEU A 59 -12.01 -14.09 17.91
N LEU A 60 -11.80 -14.12 16.59
CA LEU A 60 -12.46 -13.21 15.66
C LEU A 60 -13.98 -13.44 15.63
N SER A 61 -14.43 -14.70 15.62
CA SER A 61 -15.84 -15.06 15.66
C SER A 61 -16.52 -14.61 16.95
N ASP A 62 -15.93 -14.90 18.11
CA ASP A 62 -16.45 -14.56 19.44
C ASP A 62 -16.51 -13.04 19.65
N ASN A 63 -15.71 -12.28 18.90
CA ASN A 63 -15.68 -10.83 18.93
C ASN A 63 -16.34 -10.19 17.70
N THR A 64 -17.17 -10.90 16.95
CA THR A 64 -18.00 -10.30 15.90
C THR A 64 -19.40 -10.05 16.45
N ASN A 65 -19.82 -8.79 16.44
CA ASN A 65 -21.15 -8.35 16.87
C ASN A 65 -22.22 -8.81 15.87
N PRO A 66 -23.52 -8.83 16.26
CA PRO A 66 -24.62 -9.24 15.37
C PRO A 66 -24.75 -8.40 14.08
N ASP A 67 -24.25 -7.16 14.09
CA ASP A 67 -24.22 -6.27 12.92
C ASP A 67 -23.01 -6.51 12.00
N GLY A 68 -22.18 -7.51 12.32
CA GLY A 68 -20.95 -7.85 11.59
C GLY A 68 -19.74 -6.98 11.95
N SER A 69 -19.88 -6.01 12.88
CA SER A 69 -18.75 -5.22 13.36
C SER A 69 -17.88 -6.04 14.31
N GLN A 70 -16.56 -5.81 14.30
CA GLN A 70 -15.66 -6.49 15.23
C GLN A 70 -15.47 -5.68 16.53
N ASN A 71 -15.62 -6.35 17.67
CA ASN A 71 -15.20 -5.87 18.98
C ASN A 71 -13.67 -5.89 19.07
N ARG A 72 -13.06 -4.79 18.64
CA ARG A 72 -11.60 -4.63 18.57
C ARG A 72 -10.92 -4.81 19.90
N GLU A 73 -11.51 -4.29 20.97
CA GLU A 73 -10.96 -4.41 22.32
C GLU A 73 -10.89 -5.87 22.75
N GLY A 74 -11.93 -6.65 22.46
CA GLY A 74 -11.95 -8.07 22.74
C GLY A 74 -10.96 -8.88 21.90
N VAL A 75 -10.78 -8.54 20.61
CA VAL A 75 -9.74 -9.18 19.78
C VAL A 75 -8.33 -8.84 20.30
N ILE A 76 -8.06 -7.57 20.61
CA ILE A 76 -6.75 -7.16 21.15
C ILE A 76 -6.49 -7.81 22.51
N ALA A 77 -7.49 -7.85 23.39
CA ALA A 77 -7.38 -8.50 24.69
C ALA A 77 -7.13 -10.01 24.56
N GLY A 78 -7.82 -10.68 23.64
CA GLY A 78 -7.61 -12.10 23.36
C GLY A 78 -6.23 -12.40 22.77
N LEU A 79 -5.76 -11.58 21.82
CA LEU A 79 -4.40 -11.70 21.28
C LEU A 79 -3.34 -11.54 22.38
N LYS A 80 -3.56 -10.63 23.33
CA LYS A 80 -2.68 -10.46 24.49
C LYS A 80 -2.71 -11.68 25.42
N GLN A 81 -3.88 -12.25 25.69
CA GLN A 81 -4.02 -13.47 26.50
C GLN A 81 -3.33 -14.67 25.85
N LEU A 82 -3.35 -14.75 24.52
CA LEU A 82 -2.66 -15.78 23.74
C LEU A 82 -1.15 -15.56 23.61
N GLY A 83 -0.60 -14.48 24.19
CA GLY A 83 0.81 -14.12 24.06
C GLY A 83 1.23 -13.67 22.65
N ARG A 84 0.26 -13.30 21.80
CA ARG A 84 0.47 -12.90 20.40
C ARG A 84 0.53 -11.38 20.25
N GLY A 85 1.42 -10.77 21.01
CA GLY A 85 1.67 -9.32 20.92
C GLY A 85 2.11 -8.87 19.52
N ASP A 86 2.76 -9.77 18.76
CA ASP A 86 3.19 -9.59 17.38
C ASP A 86 2.02 -9.29 16.42
N LEU A 87 0.85 -9.89 16.67
CA LEU A 87 -0.33 -9.74 15.81
C LEU A 87 -1.18 -8.52 16.15
N ILE A 88 -0.99 -7.90 17.33
CA ILE A 88 -1.80 -6.75 17.75
C ILE A 88 -1.65 -5.58 16.76
N GLY A 89 -0.42 -5.29 16.31
CA GLY A 89 -0.17 -4.23 15.33
C GLY A 89 -0.78 -4.53 13.96
N GLN A 90 -0.77 -5.79 13.53
CA GLN A 90 -1.41 -6.22 12.28
C GLN A 90 -2.94 -6.09 12.37
N ALA A 91 -3.55 -6.53 13.47
CA ALA A 91 -4.98 -6.40 13.70
C ALA A 91 -5.42 -4.92 13.74
N GLN A 92 -4.69 -4.07 14.47
CA GLN A 92 -4.94 -2.63 14.50
C GLN A 92 -4.88 -2.00 13.11
N THR A 93 -3.85 -2.33 12.32
CA THR A 93 -3.71 -1.82 10.94
C THR A 93 -4.86 -2.29 10.05
N GLY A 94 -5.27 -3.55 10.17
CA GLY A 94 -6.44 -4.08 9.45
C GLY A 94 -7.73 -3.33 9.79
N TYR A 95 -7.94 -3.00 11.07
CA TYR A 95 -9.10 -2.22 11.51
C TYR A 95 -9.11 -0.79 11.00
N SER A 96 -7.97 -0.10 11.04
CA SER A 96 -7.82 1.25 10.49
C SER A 96 -8.12 1.27 8.99
N ALA A 97 -7.59 0.30 8.24
CA ALA A 97 -7.85 0.18 6.81
C ALA A 97 -9.33 -0.12 6.50
N GLN A 98 -9.98 -0.97 7.30
CA GLN A 98 -11.40 -1.27 7.16
C GLN A 98 -12.28 -0.05 7.45
N ASP A 99 -11.97 0.71 8.50
CA ASP A 99 -12.67 1.96 8.82
C ASP A 99 -12.50 3.00 7.73
N GLU A 100 -11.29 3.18 7.24
CA GLU A 100 -11.00 4.07 6.13
C GLU A 100 -11.79 3.66 4.89
N ALA A 101 -11.82 2.37 4.55
CA ALA A 101 -12.59 1.86 3.42
C ALA A 101 -14.10 2.11 3.60
N LYS A 102 -14.64 1.88 4.80
CA LYS A 102 -16.06 2.13 5.11
C LYS A 102 -16.40 3.60 5.01
N ALA A 103 -15.57 4.47 5.60
CA ALA A 103 -15.76 5.91 5.56
C ALA A 103 -15.66 6.45 4.12
N LYS A 104 -14.71 5.95 3.31
CA LYS A 104 -14.64 6.27 1.87
C LYS A 104 -15.88 5.82 1.10
N ALA A 105 -16.40 4.62 1.38
CA ALA A 105 -17.64 4.15 0.75
C ALA A 105 -18.84 5.03 1.14
N ASP A 106 -18.92 5.46 2.39
CA ASP A 106 -19.99 6.36 2.85
C ASP A 106 -19.86 7.77 2.25
N ILE A 107 -18.64 8.30 2.12
CA ILE A 107 -18.37 9.54 1.38
C ILE A 107 -18.82 9.41 -0.07
N ALA A 108 -18.51 8.29 -0.75
CA ALA A 108 -18.92 8.07 -2.13
C ALA A 108 -20.45 8.00 -2.29
N LYS A 109 -21.17 7.40 -1.33
CA LYS A 109 -22.64 7.42 -1.30
C LYS A 109 -23.17 8.85 -1.13
N ILE A 110 -22.59 9.62 -0.21
CA ILE A 110 -22.96 11.03 -0.01
C ILE A 110 -22.74 11.84 -1.29
N ASP A 111 -21.63 11.63 -1.97
CA ASP A 111 -21.36 12.29 -3.26
C ASP A 111 -22.38 11.92 -4.34
N GLY A 112 -22.81 10.65 -4.36
CA GLY A 112 -23.91 10.21 -5.22
C GLY A 112 -25.22 10.95 -4.94
N LEU A 113 -25.59 11.07 -3.66
CA LEU A 113 -26.79 11.80 -3.22
C LEU A 113 -26.69 13.29 -3.55
N LEU A 114 -25.55 13.92 -3.30
CA LEU A 114 -25.31 15.33 -3.63
C LEU A 114 -25.47 15.58 -5.14
N LYS A 115 -24.93 14.68 -5.99
CA LYS A 115 -25.10 14.75 -7.44
C LYS A 115 -26.56 14.62 -7.86
N GLN A 116 -27.28 13.64 -7.31
CA GLN A 116 -28.71 13.44 -7.59
C GLN A 116 -29.55 14.66 -7.18
N THR A 117 -29.34 15.18 -5.96
CA THR A 117 -30.04 16.37 -5.45
C THR A 117 -29.72 17.61 -6.29
N SER A 118 -28.45 17.82 -6.67
CA SER A 118 -28.07 18.94 -7.52
C SER A 118 -28.68 18.86 -8.92
N ALA A 119 -28.67 17.67 -9.54
CA ALA A 119 -29.27 17.46 -10.85
C ALA A 119 -30.80 17.66 -10.81
N ALA A 120 -31.47 17.12 -9.78
CA ALA A 120 -32.89 17.34 -9.57
C ALA A 120 -33.22 18.83 -9.40
N SER A 121 -32.45 19.56 -8.60
CA SER A 121 -32.62 21.00 -8.41
C SER A 121 -32.43 21.78 -9.71
N GLN A 122 -31.45 21.40 -10.54
CA GLN A 122 -31.19 22.06 -11.82
C GLN A 122 -32.33 21.81 -12.82
N LEU A 123 -32.84 20.58 -12.91
CA LEU A 123 -34.00 20.25 -13.73
C LEU A 123 -35.24 21.04 -13.32
N LEU A 124 -35.52 21.09 -12.01
CA LEU A 124 -36.66 21.85 -11.46
C LEU A 124 -36.52 23.35 -11.71
N SER A 125 -35.32 23.91 -11.62
CA SER A 125 -35.09 25.35 -11.88
C SER A 125 -35.37 25.75 -13.34
N GLY A 126 -35.26 24.80 -14.29
CA GLY A 126 -35.59 24.99 -15.70
C GLY A 126 -37.05 24.64 -16.05
N ALA A 127 -37.89 24.33 -15.07
CA ALA A 127 -39.28 23.97 -15.31
C ALA A 127 -40.12 25.17 -15.77
N THR A 128 -40.98 24.91 -16.74
CA THR A 128 -41.96 25.80 -17.33
C THR A 128 -43.33 25.09 -17.35
N PRO A 129 -44.45 25.80 -17.48
CA PRO A 129 -45.77 25.17 -17.58
C PRO A 129 -45.84 24.07 -18.66
N GLU A 130 -45.16 24.27 -19.80
CA GLU A 130 -45.22 23.40 -20.97
C GLU A 130 -44.41 22.11 -20.82
N ASN A 131 -43.27 22.17 -20.11
CA ASN A 131 -42.34 21.03 -19.95
C ASN A 131 -42.40 20.37 -18.57
N TYR A 132 -43.26 20.85 -17.67
CA TYR A 132 -43.30 20.38 -16.29
C TYR A 132 -43.52 18.86 -16.14
N PRO A 133 -44.46 18.21 -16.87
CA PRO A 133 -44.63 16.76 -16.77
C PRO A 133 -43.35 15.98 -17.12
N GLN A 134 -42.61 16.44 -18.14
CA GLN A 134 -41.35 15.84 -18.55
C GLN A 134 -40.25 16.07 -17.50
N VAL A 135 -40.18 17.27 -16.91
CA VAL A 135 -39.24 17.57 -15.81
C VAL A 135 -39.51 16.68 -14.61
N VAL A 136 -40.77 16.51 -14.19
CA VAL A 136 -41.15 15.60 -13.10
C VAL A 136 -40.69 14.17 -13.38
N GLN A 137 -40.90 13.69 -14.62
CA GLN A 137 -40.45 12.36 -15.02
C GLN A 137 -38.91 12.23 -15.00
N GLN A 138 -38.18 13.25 -15.43
CA GLN A 138 -36.71 13.25 -15.39
C GLN A 138 -36.18 13.31 -13.95
N VAL A 139 -36.80 14.10 -13.08
CA VAL A 139 -36.40 14.15 -11.67
C VAL A 139 -36.71 12.83 -10.97
N GLU A 140 -37.80 12.15 -11.31
CA GLU A 140 -38.11 10.78 -10.82
C GLU A 140 -37.04 9.77 -11.26
N GLN A 141 -36.47 9.90 -12.46
CA GLN A 141 -35.37 9.04 -12.92
C GLN A 141 -34.07 9.27 -12.13
N VAL A 142 -33.76 10.54 -11.81
CA VAL A 142 -32.55 10.90 -11.05
C VAL A 142 -32.71 10.58 -9.57
N MET A 143 -33.91 10.78 -9.02
CA MET A 143 -34.25 10.59 -7.61
C MET A 143 -35.59 9.85 -7.49
N PRO A 144 -35.58 8.51 -7.49
CA PRO A 144 -36.79 7.70 -7.40
C PRO A 144 -37.65 8.03 -6.17
N GLY A 145 -38.97 8.13 -6.38
CA GLY A 145 -39.96 8.50 -5.37
C GLY A 145 -40.12 10.00 -5.13
N SER A 146 -39.33 10.86 -5.81
CA SER A 146 -39.40 12.31 -5.65
C SER A 146 -40.70 12.92 -6.19
N SER A 147 -41.32 12.29 -7.20
CA SER A 147 -42.60 12.72 -7.78
C SER A 147 -43.73 12.83 -6.75
N LYS A 148 -43.69 12.05 -5.66
CA LYS A 148 -44.70 12.11 -4.57
C LYS A 148 -44.70 13.44 -3.82
N ASN A 149 -43.59 14.16 -3.85
CA ASN A 149 -43.42 15.44 -3.15
C ASN A 149 -43.56 16.64 -4.09
N MET A 150 -43.84 16.42 -5.38
CA MET A 150 -43.99 17.47 -6.38
C MET A 150 -45.46 17.87 -6.55
N PRO A 151 -45.74 19.15 -6.88
CA PRO A 151 -47.11 19.56 -7.17
C PRO A 151 -47.64 18.86 -8.44
N PRO A 152 -48.93 18.53 -8.51
CA PRO A 152 -49.52 17.81 -9.67
C PRO A 152 -49.58 18.66 -10.94
N ALA A 153 -49.44 19.98 -10.84
CA ALA A 153 -49.35 20.92 -11.95
C ALA A 153 -48.20 21.90 -11.69
N TYR A 154 -47.77 22.61 -12.73
CA TYR A 154 -46.72 23.61 -12.59
C TYR A 154 -47.16 24.73 -11.64
N ASP A 155 -46.43 24.86 -10.54
CA ASP A 155 -46.56 25.96 -9.59
C ASP A 155 -45.15 26.40 -9.22
N LYS A 156 -44.73 27.57 -9.73
CA LYS A 156 -43.39 28.09 -9.52
C LYS A 156 -43.08 28.29 -8.03
N GLY A 157 -44.03 28.80 -7.25
CA GLY A 157 -43.82 29.05 -5.82
C GLY A 157 -43.64 27.75 -5.04
N ALA A 158 -44.41 26.71 -5.37
CA ALA A 158 -44.24 25.39 -4.78
C ALA A 158 -42.90 24.73 -5.18
N ILE A 159 -42.49 24.86 -6.45
CA ILE A 159 -41.20 24.35 -6.95
C ILE A 159 -40.03 25.05 -6.24
N ASP A 160 -40.06 26.39 -6.17
CA ASP A 160 -39.03 27.18 -5.49
C ASP A 160 -38.94 26.80 -4.00
N ALA A 161 -40.09 26.53 -3.34
CA ALA A 161 -40.12 26.06 -1.96
C ALA A 161 -39.52 24.64 -1.79
N ILE A 162 -39.70 23.74 -2.76
CA ILE A 162 -39.08 22.41 -2.76
C ILE A 162 -37.56 22.53 -2.91
N ILE A 163 -37.09 23.36 -3.85
CA ILE A 163 -35.66 23.63 -4.05
C ILE A 163 -35.05 24.20 -2.77
N LEU A 164 -35.71 25.17 -2.14
CA LEU A 164 -35.25 25.80 -0.91
C LEU A 164 -35.17 24.80 0.26
N LYS A 165 -36.13 23.87 0.37
CA LYS A 165 -36.07 22.76 1.35
C LYS A 165 -34.94 21.77 1.09
N GLY A 166 -34.44 21.68 -0.15
CA GLY A 166 -33.30 20.85 -0.51
C GLY A 166 -31.94 21.41 -0.05
N VAL A 167 -31.83 22.73 0.12
CA VAL A 167 -30.56 23.39 0.52
C VAL A 167 -30.05 22.90 1.88
N PRO A 168 -30.85 22.86 2.96
CA PRO A 168 -30.39 22.33 4.25
C PRO A 168 -29.92 20.87 4.19
N ILE A 169 -30.56 20.05 3.34
CA ILE A 169 -30.18 18.64 3.17
C ILE A 169 -28.79 18.55 2.52
N LYS A 170 -28.54 19.39 1.51
CA LYS A 170 -27.23 19.49 0.86
C LYS A 170 -26.14 19.88 1.87
N ASP A 171 -26.39 20.92 2.67
CA ASP A 171 -25.44 21.40 3.67
C ASP A 171 -25.17 20.33 4.74
N GLN A 172 -26.20 19.60 5.19
CA GLN A 172 -26.04 18.47 6.13
C GLN A 172 -25.20 17.34 5.54
N LEU A 173 -25.39 17.00 4.26
CA LEU A 173 -24.61 15.98 3.58
C LEU A 173 -23.14 16.40 3.42
N GLU A 174 -22.89 17.65 3.06
CA GLU A 174 -21.54 18.21 2.98
C GLU A 174 -20.85 18.24 4.35
N ALA A 175 -21.56 18.66 5.40
CA ALA A 175 -21.05 18.64 6.77
C ALA A 175 -20.68 17.21 7.22
N ARG A 176 -21.54 16.23 6.94
CA ARG A 176 -21.28 14.82 7.26
C ARG A 176 -20.09 14.26 6.47
N LYS A 177 -19.95 14.63 5.19
CA LYS A 177 -18.78 14.28 4.38
C LYS A 177 -17.49 14.85 4.98
N ALA A 178 -17.51 16.11 5.40
CA ALA A 178 -16.36 16.77 6.02
C ALA A 178 -16.01 16.10 7.37
N GLU A 179 -17.00 15.75 8.18
CA GLU A 179 -16.81 15.02 9.43
C GLU A 179 -16.14 13.65 9.22
N LEU A 180 -16.63 12.86 8.25
CA LEU A 180 -16.03 11.57 7.91
C LEU A 180 -14.59 11.72 7.42
N ALA A 181 -14.32 12.71 6.58
CA ALA A 181 -12.97 12.99 6.10
C ALA A 181 -12.03 13.42 7.25
N ALA A 182 -12.51 14.27 8.16
CA ALA A 182 -11.76 14.68 9.34
C ALA A 182 -11.46 13.50 10.27
N LYS A 183 -12.42 12.58 10.44
CA LYS A 183 -12.22 11.35 11.23
C LYS A 183 -11.12 10.47 10.64
N ILE A 184 -11.15 10.21 9.33
CA ILE A 184 -10.08 9.45 8.65
C ILE A 184 -8.71 10.10 8.88
N ALA A 185 -8.63 11.44 8.75
CA ALA A 185 -7.39 12.17 8.95
C ALA A 185 -6.88 12.08 10.40
N GLN A 186 -7.78 12.16 11.39
CA GLN A 186 -7.45 12.00 12.80
C GLN A 186 -6.93 10.59 13.11
N ASP A 187 -7.61 9.56 12.60
CA ASP A 187 -7.25 8.16 12.81
C ASP A 187 -5.86 7.85 12.21
N ASN A 188 -5.60 8.33 10.99
CA ASN A 188 -4.28 8.20 10.36
C ASN A 188 -3.17 8.91 11.17
N THR A 189 -3.47 10.12 11.67
CA THR A 189 -2.51 10.87 12.50
C THR A 189 -2.25 10.20 13.86
N ALA A 190 -3.27 9.57 14.45
CA ALA A 190 -3.13 8.82 15.69
C ALA A 190 -2.29 7.55 15.49
N TRP A 191 -2.55 6.82 14.41
CA TRP A 191 -1.79 5.63 14.03
C TRP A 191 -0.31 5.95 13.77
N ASP A 192 -0.02 7.02 13.03
CA ASP A 192 1.35 7.50 12.76
C ASP A 192 2.10 7.84 14.06
N ARG A 193 1.43 8.48 15.01
CA ARG A 193 2.02 8.80 16.32
C ARG A 193 2.37 7.54 17.10
N GLN A 194 1.48 6.55 17.13
CA GLN A 194 1.73 5.28 17.81
C GLN A 194 2.90 4.51 17.20
N HIS A 195 2.97 4.44 15.87
CA HIS A 195 4.06 3.76 15.16
C HIS A 195 5.40 4.47 15.36
N LYS A 196 5.42 5.81 15.36
CA LYS A 196 6.63 6.60 15.68
C LYS A 196 7.12 6.33 17.10
N THR A 197 6.23 6.26 18.08
CA THR A 197 6.64 5.94 19.46
C THR A 197 7.17 4.52 19.59
N ALA A 198 6.51 3.54 18.96
CA ALA A 198 6.93 2.14 19.02
C ALA A 198 8.31 1.91 18.35
N THR A 199 8.50 2.50 17.16
CA THR A 199 9.78 2.41 16.42
C THR A 199 10.92 3.12 17.14
N LEU A 200 10.65 4.27 17.79
CA LEU A 200 11.66 4.98 18.58
C LEU A 200 12.07 4.19 19.83
N GLU A 201 11.10 3.57 20.52
CA GLU A 201 11.38 2.69 21.66
C GLU A 201 12.16 1.44 21.25
N GLU A 202 11.80 0.81 20.13
CA GLU A 202 12.53 -0.35 19.62
C GLU A 202 13.95 0.03 19.19
N SER A 203 14.12 1.19 18.55
CA SER A 203 15.44 1.74 18.21
C SER A 203 16.27 2.01 19.47
N ARG A 204 15.69 2.59 20.52
CA ARG A 204 16.36 2.78 21.82
C ARG A 204 16.80 1.45 22.42
N ARG A 205 15.91 0.44 22.47
CA ARG A 205 16.23 -0.90 22.96
C ARG A 205 17.37 -1.55 22.15
N ARG A 206 17.36 -1.44 20.81
CA ARG A 206 18.47 -1.95 19.99
C ARG A 206 19.78 -1.22 20.26
N THR A 207 19.73 0.09 20.47
CA THR A 207 20.92 0.89 20.74
C THR A 207 21.52 0.52 22.10
N ASP A 208 20.69 0.29 23.12
CA ASP A 208 21.12 -0.16 24.44
C ASP A 208 21.79 -1.54 24.37
N VAL A 209 21.20 -2.50 23.64
CA VAL A 209 21.80 -3.83 23.43
C VAL A 209 23.13 -3.74 22.68
N MET A 210 23.22 -2.91 21.62
CA MET A 210 24.48 -2.75 20.88
C MET A 210 25.57 -1.98 21.65
N SER A 211 25.19 -1.08 22.55
CA SER A 211 26.14 -0.33 23.37
C SER A 211 26.80 -1.20 24.45
N GLY A 212 26.08 -2.21 24.96
CA GLY A 212 26.62 -3.21 25.90
C GLY A 212 27.70 -4.11 25.28
N ASP A 213 27.54 -4.51 24.02
CA ASP A 213 28.46 -5.44 23.35
C ASP A 213 29.66 -4.77 22.67
N ARG A 214 29.57 -3.48 22.31
CA ARG A 214 30.66 -2.77 21.61
C ARG A 214 31.91 -2.54 22.46
N HIS A 215 31.81 -2.56 23.78
CA HIS A 215 32.99 -2.46 24.66
C HIS A 215 33.83 -3.75 24.72
N ALA A 216 33.33 -4.88 24.21
CA ALA A 216 34.07 -6.14 24.19
C ALA A 216 34.76 -6.44 22.83
N ALA A 217 34.36 -5.79 21.73
CA ALA A 217 34.78 -6.19 20.38
C ALA A 217 35.83 -5.28 19.69
N LEU A 218 36.25 -4.16 20.31
CA LEU A 218 37.19 -3.19 19.69
C LEU A 218 38.68 -3.45 20.01
N ALA A 219 39.06 -4.71 20.21
CA ALA A 219 40.46 -5.11 20.46
C ALA A 219 40.99 -6.11 19.43
N THR A 220 40.84 -5.86 18.12
CA THR A 220 41.54 -6.64 17.09
C THR A 220 42.02 -5.78 15.90
N LYS A 221 43.33 -5.49 15.97
CA LYS A 221 44.36 -5.22 14.93
C LYS A 221 43.94 -4.77 13.51
N PRO A 222 44.51 -3.66 13.00
CA PRO A 222 44.47 -3.32 11.58
C PRO A 222 45.59 -4.04 10.79
N GLY A 223 45.26 -4.49 9.58
CA GLY A 223 46.21 -4.75 8.49
C GLY A 223 46.37 -6.21 8.09
N ALA A 224 45.76 -6.60 6.95
CA ALA A 224 46.32 -7.55 5.98
C ALA A 224 45.43 -7.65 4.73
N GLY A 225 45.98 -7.26 3.58
CA GLY A 225 45.65 -7.73 2.22
C GLY A 225 44.18 -7.80 1.78
N ALA A 226 43.79 -6.87 0.90
CA ALA A 226 42.62 -7.02 0.04
C ALA A 226 42.65 -8.41 -0.63
N SER A 227 41.75 -9.29 -0.20
CA SER A 227 41.50 -10.54 -0.89
C SER A 227 40.14 -10.40 -1.54
N ASP A 228 40.10 -10.51 -2.87
CA ASP A 228 38.91 -10.59 -3.73
C ASP A 228 38.10 -11.86 -3.44
N LYS A 229 37.75 -12.09 -2.17
CA LYS A 229 36.86 -13.17 -1.80
C LYS A 229 35.46 -12.77 -2.25
N PRO A 230 34.77 -13.62 -3.03
CA PRO A 230 33.41 -13.34 -3.42
C PRO A 230 32.56 -13.13 -2.17
N MET A 231 31.83 -12.02 -2.12
CA MET A 231 30.93 -11.72 -1.01
C MET A 231 29.95 -12.89 -0.83
N PRO A 232 29.62 -13.27 0.41
CA PRO A 232 28.66 -14.34 0.65
C PRO A 232 27.29 -13.95 0.06
N PRO A 233 26.45 -14.93 -0.36
CA PRO A 233 25.17 -14.65 -1.02
C PRO A 233 24.25 -13.69 -0.26
N ALA A 234 24.25 -13.73 1.07
CA ALA A 234 23.48 -12.81 1.91
C ALA A 234 23.95 -11.35 1.81
N ALA A 235 25.27 -11.12 1.72
CA ALA A 235 25.84 -9.79 1.57
C ALA A 235 25.65 -9.25 0.14
N LEU A 236 25.77 -10.13 -0.86
CA LEU A 236 25.43 -9.79 -2.25
C LEU A 236 23.97 -9.37 -2.38
N LYS A 237 23.04 -10.11 -1.75
CA LYS A 237 21.62 -9.75 -1.74
C LYS A 237 21.39 -8.36 -1.13
N LEU A 238 21.99 -8.06 0.02
CA LEU A 238 21.90 -6.74 0.65
C LEU A 238 22.48 -5.62 -0.23
N GLN A 239 23.56 -5.90 -0.96
CA GLN A 239 24.12 -4.95 -1.92
C GLN A 239 23.16 -4.74 -3.10
N THR A 240 22.63 -5.80 -3.70
CA THR A 240 21.70 -5.72 -4.83
C THR A 240 20.43 -4.97 -4.47
N GLU A 241 19.82 -5.25 -3.31
CA GLU A 241 18.63 -4.53 -2.83
C GLU A 241 18.88 -3.03 -2.67
N ALA A 242 20.06 -2.65 -2.16
CA ALA A 242 20.42 -1.24 -2.02
C ALA A 242 20.69 -0.56 -3.39
N LEU A 243 21.32 -1.26 -4.34
CA LEU A 243 21.55 -0.75 -5.69
C LEU A 243 20.23 -0.61 -6.50
N GLU A 244 19.31 -1.58 -6.37
CA GLU A 244 17.97 -1.49 -6.96
C GLU A 244 17.15 -0.33 -6.38
N ALA A 245 17.27 -0.09 -5.07
CA ALA A 245 16.65 1.06 -4.41
C ALA A 245 17.22 2.38 -4.95
N ILE A 246 18.54 2.48 -5.13
CA ILE A 246 19.19 3.66 -5.74
C ILE A 246 18.68 3.88 -7.17
N GLY A 247 18.58 2.83 -7.99
CA GLY A 247 18.03 2.92 -9.35
C GLY A 247 16.59 3.40 -9.40
N THR A 248 15.75 2.87 -8.49
CA THR A 248 14.34 3.30 -8.36
C THR A 248 14.25 4.77 -7.93
N ALA A 249 15.13 5.19 -7.03
CA ALA A 249 15.18 6.56 -6.54
C ALA A 249 15.49 7.55 -7.65
N SER A 250 16.44 7.23 -8.54
CA SER A 250 16.77 8.09 -9.69
C SER A 250 15.57 8.31 -10.62
N GLY A 251 14.88 7.23 -11.01
CA GLY A 251 13.66 7.36 -11.82
C GLY A 251 12.56 8.15 -11.12
N THR A 252 12.41 7.99 -9.80
CA THR A 252 11.47 8.78 -8.99
C THR A 252 11.88 10.27 -8.96
N GLN A 253 13.16 10.57 -8.81
CA GLN A 253 13.72 11.92 -8.81
C GLN A 253 13.46 12.65 -10.14
N ALA A 254 13.69 11.94 -11.26
CA ALA A 254 13.46 12.45 -12.60
C ALA A 254 11.96 12.74 -12.84
N ASN A 255 11.07 11.85 -12.39
CA ASN A 255 9.63 12.07 -12.47
C ASN A 255 9.18 13.27 -11.61
N ILE A 256 9.72 13.41 -10.39
CA ILE A 256 9.45 14.58 -9.54
C ILE A 256 9.89 15.87 -10.24
N ALA A 257 11.09 15.90 -10.82
CA ALA A 257 11.60 17.07 -11.54
C ALA A 257 10.77 17.43 -12.78
N ALA A 258 10.28 16.43 -13.52
CA ALA A 258 9.34 16.64 -14.62
C ALA A 258 8.02 17.26 -14.12
N PHE A 259 7.47 16.76 -13.01
CA PHE A 259 6.27 17.34 -12.41
C PHE A 259 6.51 18.76 -11.87
N GLU A 260 7.62 19.03 -11.20
CA GLU A 260 8.02 20.37 -10.77
C GLU A 260 8.07 21.33 -11.97
N SER A 261 8.54 20.86 -13.13
CA SER A 261 8.61 21.65 -14.38
C SER A 261 7.22 21.89 -14.98
N GLN A 262 6.36 20.89 -15.03
CA GLN A 262 4.96 21.03 -15.49
C GLN A 262 4.14 21.93 -14.55
N LEU A 263 4.39 21.81 -13.24
CA LEU A 263 3.87 22.67 -12.19
C LEU A 263 4.38 24.09 -12.33
N ALA A 264 5.63 24.34 -12.74
CA ALA A 264 6.13 25.70 -12.96
C ALA A 264 5.53 26.31 -14.24
N ALA A 265 5.43 25.51 -15.31
CA ALA A 265 4.87 25.92 -16.60
C ALA A 265 3.35 26.17 -16.58
N GLY A 266 2.66 25.83 -15.49
CA GLY A 266 1.21 26.02 -15.36
C GLY A 266 0.37 25.07 -16.21
N LYS A 267 0.97 23.99 -16.72
CA LYS A 267 0.28 22.95 -17.50
C LYS A 267 -0.60 22.02 -16.62
N LEU A 268 -0.48 22.13 -15.30
CA LEU A 268 -1.30 21.42 -14.31
C LEU A 268 -2.10 22.45 -13.50
N ASP A 269 -3.41 22.52 -13.74
CA ASP A 269 -4.34 23.35 -12.97
C ASP A 269 -5.03 22.52 -11.88
N PHE A 270 -4.82 22.90 -10.63
CA PHE A 270 -5.31 22.20 -9.44
C PHE A 270 -6.60 22.80 -8.87
N GLY A 271 -7.23 23.72 -9.62
CA GLY A 271 -8.42 24.44 -9.20
C GLY A 271 -9.52 23.53 -8.58
N PRO A 272 -10.01 23.85 -7.37
CA PRO A 272 -11.12 23.09 -6.75
C PRO A 272 -12.41 23.13 -7.58
N VAL A 273 -12.59 24.18 -8.41
CA VAL A 273 -13.71 24.32 -9.34
C VAL A 273 -13.48 23.53 -10.63
N SER A 274 -12.25 23.47 -11.15
CA SER A 274 -11.94 22.73 -12.39
C SER A 274 -12.05 21.22 -12.18
N ASN A 275 -11.67 20.69 -11.00
CA ASN A 275 -11.79 19.27 -10.70
C ASN A 275 -13.24 18.75 -10.60
N LEU A 276 -14.18 19.56 -10.09
CA LEU A 276 -15.60 19.20 -10.03
C LEU A 276 -16.26 19.25 -11.43
N VAL A 277 -15.93 20.29 -12.22
CA VAL A 277 -16.40 20.46 -13.59
C VAL A 277 -15.82 19.39 -14.52
N ASN A 278 -14.55 19.03 -14.35
CA ASN A 278 -13.87 18.00 -15.14
C ASN A 278 -14.37 16.58 -14.78
N ALA A 279 -14.69 16.31 -13.52
CA ALA A 279 -15.34 15.06 -13.11
C ALA A 279 -16.77 14.91 -13.69
N GLY A 280 -17.54 16.01 -13.75
CA GLY A 280 -18.86 16.02 -14.39
C GLY A 280 -18.79 15.83 -15.91
N ARG A 281 -17.78 16.41 -16.56
CA ARG A 281 -17.57 16.32 -18.02
C ARG A 281 -17.02 14.98 -18.47
N ASN A 282 -16.15 14.34 -17.69
CA ASN A 282 -15.69 12.96 -17.95
C ASN A 282 -16.84 11.96 -17.92
N ALA A 283 -17.80 12.12 -17.00
CA ALA A 283 -18.99 11.27 -16.94
C ALA A 283 -19.92 11.46 -18.15
N ALA A 284 -19.82 12.59 -18.85
CA ALA A 284 -20.54 12.90 -20.08
C ALA A 284 -19.74 12.57 -21.37
N GLY A 285 -18.55 11.95 -21.26
CA GLY A 285 -17.70 11.61 -22.41
C GLY A 285 -16.96 12.78 -23.06
N LEU A 286 -17.00 13.97 -22.45
CA LEU A 286 -16.34 15.20 -22.91
C LEU A 286 -15.04 15.46 -22.14
N SER A 287 -14.16 14.47 -22.08
CA SER A 287 -12.88 14.59 -21.36
C SER A 287 -11.98 15.62 -22.02
N THR A 288 -11.67 16.70 -21.32
CA THR A 288 -10.63 17.67 -21.70
C THR A 288 -9.24 17.08 -21.42
N GLU A 289 -8.22 17.60 -22.11
CA GLU A 289 -6.81 17.23 -21.94
C GLU A 289 -6.36 17.35 -20.47
N GLU A 290 -6.84 18.37 -19.75
CA GLU A 290 -6.57 18.62 -18.34
C GLU A 290 -7.00 17.49 -17.41
N SER A 291 -8.16 16.88 -17.62
CA SER A 291 -8.64 15.83 -16.72
C SER A 291 -7.89 14.51 -16.91
N ARG A 292 -7.49 14.22 -18.15
CA ARG A 292 -6.60 13.11 -18.47
C ARG A 292 -5.23 13.32 -17.83
N ASN A 293 -4.71 14.55 -17.90
CA ASN A 293 -3.44 14.92 -17.29
C ASN A 293 -3.48 14.83 -15.75
N PHE A 294 -4.57 15.25 -15.10
CA PHE A 294 -4.72 15.13 -13.65
C PHE A 294 -4.83 13.66 -13.18
N SER A 295 -5.58 12.82 -13.92
CA SER A 295 -5.68 11.39 -13.60
C SER A 295 -4.32 10.69 -13.74
N SER A 296 -3.58 10.98 -14.82
CA SER A 296 -2.22 10.49 -15.05
C SER A 296 -1.25 10.99 -13.98
N PHE A 297 -1.37 12.25 -13.57
CA PHE A 297 -0.61 12.85 -12.47
C PHE A 297 -0.84 12.11 -11.16
N LYS A 298 -2.10 11.89 -10.76
CA LYS A 298 -2.44 11.18 -9.52
C LYS A 298 -1.91 9.74 -9.52
N SER A 299 -2.10 9.01 -10.61
CA SER A 299 -1.56 7.64 -10.74
C SER A 299 -0.04 7.63 -10.64
N SER A 300 0.63 8.62 -11.22
CA SER A 300 2.09 8.77 -11.14
C SER A 300 2.56 9.10 -9.72
N LEU A 301 1.84 9.96 -8.99
CA LEU A 301 2.11 10.22 -7.57
C LEU A 301 1.97 8.97 -6.72
N GLU A 302 0.96 8.13 -6.97
CA GLU A 302 0.77 6.88 -6.23
C GLU A 302 1.93 5.90 -6.47
N LYS A 303 2.40 5.80 -7.72
CA LYS A 303 3.59 5.00 -8.04
C LYS A 303 4.85 5.56 -7.35
N MET A 304 5.10 6.86 -7.46
CA MET A 304 6.25 7.53 -6.83
C MET A 304 6.21 7.44 -5.30
N ARG A 305 5.01 7.45 -4.70
CA ARG A 305 4.84 7.19 -3.27
C ARG A 305 5.37 5.81 -2.91
N ASN A 306 4.91 4.76 -3.59
CA ASN A 306 5.35 3.40 -3.29
C ASN A 306 6.87 3.24 -3.49
N ASP A 307 7.42 3.84 -4.54
CA ASP A 307 8.85 3.81 -4.84
C ASP A 307 9.68 4.57 -3.79
N SER A 308 9.23 5.76 -3.39
CA SER A 308 9.84 6.57 -2.33
C SER A 308 9.75 5.90 -0.96
N LEU A 309 8.61 5.29 -0.61
CA LEU A 309 8.46 4.54 0.64
C LEU A 309 9.37 3.32 0.67
N ARG A 310 9.46 2.57 -0.43
CA ARG A 310 10.38 1.44 -0.54
C ARG A 310 11.84 1.87 -0.39
N LEU A 311 12.22 2.99 -0.99
CA LEU A 311 13.57 3.57 -0.87
C LEU A 311 13.92 3.95 0.57
N ASN A 312 12.97 4.55 1.28
CA ASN A 312 13.16 5.00 2.65
C ASN A 312 12.93 3.89 3.69
N ALA A 313 12.39 2.74 3.29
CA ALA A 313 12.07 1.65 4.21
C ALA A 313 13.30 1.21 5.01
N GLY A 314 13.17 1.18 6.34
CA GLY A 314 14.27 0.82 7.24
C GLY A 314 15.35 1.89 7.40
N VAL A 315 15.16 3.09 6.84
CA VAL A 315 16.00 4.27 7.03
C VAL A 315 15.26 5.26 7.95
N GLN A 316 16.00 6.09 8.70
CA GLN A 316 15.41 7.07 9.63
C GLN A 316 14.41 8.05 8.96
N THR A 317 14.48 8.20 7.64
CA THR A 317 13.65 9.11 6.84
C THR A 317 12.29 8.53 6.42
N ASP A 318 12.00 7.25 6.68
CA ASP A 318 10.73 6.58 6.31
C ASP A 318 9.49 7.34 6.82
N GLY A 319 9.47 7.65 8.13
CA GLY A 319 8.34 8.31 8.77
C GLY A 319 8.13 9.78 8.34
N ASP A 320 9.15 10.41 7.77
CA ASP A 320 9.04 11.75 7.19
C ASP A 320 8.59 11.70 5.73
N ALA A 321 9.05 10.70 4.97
CA ALA A 321 8.58 10.46 3.60
C ALA A 321 7.08 10.11 3.59
N GLN A 322 6.63 9.24 4.49
CA GLN A 322 5.20 8.92 4.66
C GLN A 322 4.37 10.17 4.95
N ARG A 323 4.84 11.03 5.86
CA ARG A 323 4.15 12.27 6.22
C ARG A 323 4.04 13.21 5.02
N ALA A 324 5.16 13.45 4.32
CA ALA A 324 5.18 14.36 3.18
C ALA A 324 4.26 13.86 2.04
N TRP A 325 4.21 12.55 1.81
CA TRP A 325 3.26 11.95 0.85
C TRP A 325 1.81 12.08 1.29
N ASN A 326 1.49 11.77 2.55
CA ASN A 326 0.13 11.89 3.07
C ASN A 326 -0.38 13.33 3.00
N GLU A 327 0.49 14.30 3.34
CA GLU A 327 0.18 15.72 3.24
C GLU A 327 -0.01 16.15 1.77
N LEU A 328 0.85 15.69 0.84
CA LEU A 328 0.71 15.96 -0.59
C LEU A 328 -0.62 15.46 -1.16
N PHE A 329 -1.05 14.26 -0.80
CA PHE A 329 -2.33 13.71 -1.25
C PHE A 329 -3.53 14.43 -0.62
N ALA A 330 -3.42 14.85 0.64
CA ALA A 330 -4.44 15.63 1.31
C ALA A 330 -4.59 17.05 0.73
N SER A 331 -3.50 17.62 0.24
CA SER A 331 -3.44 18.97 -0.33
C SER A 331 -3.25 18.99 -1.84
N ILE A 332 -3.64 17.92 -2.55
CA ILE A 332 -3.37 17.78 -3.99
C ILE A 332 -4.00 18.89 -4.84
N THR A 333 -4.98 19.63 -4.29
CA THR A 333 -5.66 20.76 -4.94
C THR A 333 -4.94 22.10 -4.76
N ASP A 334 -3.89 22.17 -3.94
CA ASP A 334 -3.10 23.38 -3.74
C ASP A 334 -1.74 23.25 -4.43
N ARG A 335 -1.56 23.98 -5.53
CA ARG A 335 -0.34 23.99 -6.35
C ARG A 335 0.90 24.36 -5.54
N GLY A 336 0.79 25.32 -4.63
CA GLY A 336 1.91 25.77 -3.80
C GLY A 336 2.34 24.68 -2.81
N VAL A 337 1.37 24.05 -2.16
CA VAL A 337 1.64 22.97 -1.22
C VAL A 337 2.16 21.73 -1.94
N VAL A 338 1.61 21.36 -3.11
CA VAL A 338 2.12 20.24 -3.92
C VAL A 338 3.58 20.46 -4.32
N ALA A 339 3.93 21.64 -4.83
CA ALA A 339 5.32 21.96 -5.20
C ALA A 339 6.26 21.89 -3.99
N GLN A 340 5.84 22.43 -2.84
CA GLN A 340 6.61 22.37 -1.60
C GLN A 340 6.84 20.91 -1.15
N ARG A 341 5.80 20.07 -1.19
CA ARG A 341 5.89 18.68 -0.75
C ARG A 341 6.70 17.80 -1.71
N LEU A 342 6.59 18.03 -3.02
CA LEU A 342 7.44 17.35 -4.00
C LEU A 342 8.93 17.66 -3.77
N SER A 343 9.26 18.92 -3.49
CA SER A 343 10.63 19.33 -3.14
C SER A 343 11.12 18.70 -1.82
N GLU A 344 10.24 18.59 -0.82
CA GLU A 344 10.55 17.91 0.44
C GLU A 344 10.82 16.40 0.24
N ILE A 345 9.95 15.72 -0.52
CA ILE A 345 10.09 14.31 -0.89
C ILE A 345 11.39 14.08 -1.66
N LYS A 346 11.72 14.97 -2.60
CA LYS A 346 12.98 14.94 -3.36
C LYS A 346 14.19 14.98 -2.44
N ARG A 347 14.22 15.89 -1.47
CA ARG A 347 15.30 15.99 -0.48
C ARG A 347 15.40 14.74 0.40
N LEU A 348 14.27 14.17 0.81
CA LEU A 348 14.24 12.94 1.61
C LEU A 348 14.78 11.75 0.80
N ASN A 349 14.39 11.63 -0.47
CA ASN A 349 14.90 10.60 -1.37
C ASN A 349 16.41 10.73 -1.59
N GLU A 350 16.95 11.95 -1.75
CA GLU A 350 18.40 12.17 -1.85
C GLU A 350 19.16 11.72 -0.59
N GLN A 351 18.60 11.99 0.59
CA GLN A 351 19.18 11.54 1.85
C GLN A 351 19.14 10.01 1.95
N ALA A 352 18.03 9.38 1.57
CA ALA A 352 17.91 7.93 1.52
C ALA A 352 18.92 7.30 0.55
N VAL A 353 19.10 7.87 -0.64
CA VAL A 353 20.12 7.43 -1.62
C VAL A 353 21.51 7.50 -1.01
N LYS A 354 21.88 8.61 -0.34
CA LYS A 354 23.17 8.74 0.35
C LYS A 354 23.36 7.65 1.41
N LEU A 355 22.30 7.32 2.16
CA LEU A 355 22.33 6.27 3.17
C LEU A 355 22.46 4.87 2.56
N GLN A 356 21.78 4.58 1.45
CA GLN A 356 21.93 3.31 0.72
C GLN A 356 23.35 3.17 0.12
N LYS A 357 23.94 4.24 -0.42
CA LYS A 357 25.35 4.23 -0.87
C LYS A 357 26.30 3.91 0.27
N ALA A 358 26.11 4.55 1.43
CA ALA A 358 26.91 4.28 2.62
C ALA A 358 26.76 2.81 3.09
N LYS A 359 25.55 2.26 3.02
CA LYS A 359 25.27 0.85 3.32
C LYS A 359 26.01 -0.09 2.38
N VAL A 360 25.94 0.13 1.06
CA VAL A 360 26.66 -0.66 0.06
C VAL A 360 28.16 -0.64 0.34
N ASN A 361 28.73 0.54 0.57
CA ASN A 361 30.16 0.68 0.84
C ASN A 361 30.57 0.03 2.17
N SER A 362 29.73 0.10 3.20
CA SER A 362 29.97 -0.58 4.48
C SER A 362 29.94 -2.10 4.33
N VAL A 363 28.96 -2.65 3.60
CA VAL A 363 28.89 -4.09 3.32
C VAL A 363 30.16 -4.53 2.59
N ARG A 364 30.56 -3.83 1.53
CA ARG A 364 31.76 -4.16 0.75
C ARG A 364 33.04 -4.08 1.59
N ALA A 365 33.19 -3.02 2.39
CA ALA A 365 34.33 -2.84 3.28
C ALA A 365 34.46 -3.98 4.31
N ASN A 366 33.34 -4.45 4.87
CA ASN A 366 33.32 -5.58 5.82
C ASN A 366 33.84 -6.89 5.20
N TYR A 367 33.78 -7.02 3.88
CA TYR A 367 34.29 -8.18 3.13
C TYR A 367 35.57 -7.87 2.35
N GLY A 368 36.28 -6.79 2.67
CA GLY A 368 37.55 -6.45 2.04
C GLY A 368 37.44 -6.03 0.56
N ASN A 369 36.23 -5.71 0.09
CA ASN A 369 35.98 -5.20 -1.25
C ASN A 369 36.07 -3.67 -1.26
N GLY A 370 36.67 -3.09 -2.30
CA GLY A 370 36.70 -1.62 -2.49
C GLY A 370 35.31 -1.03 -2.76
N PRO A 371 35.12 0.30 -2.60
CA PRO A 371 33.87 0.98 -2.94
C PRO A 371 33.42 0.67 -4.37
N ILE A 372 32.11 0.62 -4.59
CA ILE A 372 31.55 0.49 -5.95
C ILE A 372 31.11 1.86 -6.43
N ASP A 373 31.34 2.13 -7.71
CA ASP A 373 30.75 3.28 -8.38
C ASP A 373 29.25 2.99 -8.61
N THR A 374 28.40 3.83 -8.04
CA THR A 374 26.94 3.73 -8.16
C THR A 374 26.38 4.62 -9.26
N SER A 375 27.23 5.37 -9.97
CA SER A 375 26.81 6.33 -11.01
C SER A 375 25.95 5.69 -12.10
N SER A 376 26.25 4.46 -12.50
CA SER A 376 25.50 3.69 -13.51
C SER A 376 24.06 3.36 -13.10
N PHE A 377 23.74 3.44 -11.81
CA PHE A 377 22.39 3.25 -11.28
C PHE A 377 21.67 4.59 -11.05
N GLU A 378 22.36 5.71 -11.21
CA GLU A 378 21.81 7.05 -10.99
C GLU A 378 21.37 7.75 -12.28
N ASP A 379 21.83 7.29 -13.44
CA ASP A 379 21.40 7.79 -14.75
C ASP A 379 20.23 6.98 -15.31
N VAL A 380 19.03 7.21 -14.77
CA VAL A 380 17.79 6.65 -15.33
C VAL A 380 16.92 7.79 -15.81
N SER A 381 16.72 7.87 -17.14
CA SER A 381 15.79 8.82 -17.76
C SER A 381 14.38 8.67 -17.20
N PRO A 382 13.58 9.76 -17.11
CA PRO A 382 12.22 9.68 -16.62
C PRO A 382 11.41 8.63 -17.39
N SER A 383 10.56 7.88 -16.67
CA SER A 383 9.77 6.76 -17.21
C SER A 383 8.59 7.23 -18.08
N PHE A 384 8.34 8.53 -18.13
CA PHE A 384 7.33 9.13 -18.99
C PHE A 384 8.05 9.75 -20.18
N GLY A 385 7.59 9.42 -21.39
CA GLY A 385 8.16 9.93 -22.63
C GLY A 385 8.39 11.43 -22.51
N SER A 386 9.63 11.86 -22.73
CA SER A 386 9.98 13.26 -22.90
C SER A 386 8.97 13.90 -23.86
N ASP A 387 8.46 15.07 -23.47
CA ASP A 387 7.36 15.82 -24.10
C ASP A 387 7.49 16.05 -25.63
N ASP A 388 8.58 15.63 -26.27
CA ASP A 388 8.72 15.66 -27.73
C ASP A 388 7.86 14.58 -28.45
N ASP A 389 7.63 13.41 -27.84
CA ASP A 389 6.97 12.29 -28.57
C ASP A 389 5.43 12.33 -28.53
N ILE A 390 4.83 12.94 -27.50
CA ILE A 390 3.36 12.98 -27.33
C ILE A 390 2.73 14.15 -28.09
N PHE A 391 3.43 15.29 -28.20
CA PHE A 391 2.95 16.46 -28.93
C PHE A 391 3.32 16.44 -30.43
N SER A 392 4.42 15.79 -30.83
CA SER A 392 4.77 15.64 -32.26
C SER A 392 3.77 14.78 -33.05
N GLN A 393 3.01 13.90 -32.39
CA GLN A 393 1.98 13.10 -33.06
C GLN A 393 0.65 13.83 -33.23
N ALA A 394 0.39 14.89 -32.45
CA ALA A 394 -0.82 15.71 -32.60
C ALA A 394 -0.69 16.71 -33.77
N ASP A 395 0.50 17.28 -33.99
CA ASP A 395 0.76 18.19 -35.12
C ASP A 395 0.85 17.45 -36.47
N ALA A 396 1.26 16.19 -36.48
CA ALA A 396 1.28 15.37 -37.69
C ALA A 396 -0.12 14.96 -38.20
N ILE A 397 -1.16 15.03 -37.35
CA ILE A 397 -2.54 14.67 -37.71
C ILE A 397 -3.37 15.90 -38.12
N LEU A 398 -2.95 17.11 -37.74
CA LEU A 398 -3.65 18.36 -38.09
C LEU A 398 -2.91 19.22 -39.14
N GLY A 399 -1.65 18.92 -39.47
CA GLY A 399 -0.90 19.57 -40.56
C GLY A 399 -1.06 18.94 -41.96
N GLY A 400 -1.97 17.96 -42.11
CA GLY A 400 -2.15 17.16 -43.33
C GLY A 400 -3.56 17.17 -43.92
N MET A 401 -4.33 18.25 -43.73
CA MET A 401 -5.60 18.51 -44.43
C MET A 401 -5.71 19.96 -44.87
#